data_AF-A0A336LF87-F1
#
_entry.id   AF-A0A336LF87-F1
#
_cell.length_a   1.000
_cell.length_b   1.000
_cell.length_c   1.000
_cell.angle_alpha   90.00
_cell.angle_beta   90.00
_cell.angle_gamma   90.00
#
_symmetry.space_group_name_H-M   'P 1'
#
loop_
_entity.id
_entity.type
_entity.pdbx_description
1 polymer ?
#
loop_
_entity_poly.entity_id
_entity_poly.type
_entity_poly.pdbx_seq_one_letter_code
_entity_poly.pdbx_strand_id
1 'polypeptide(L)'
;MGSGSACRSIYGGFVQWKMGKEVSGRDSFAIQVANEHHWPELRILILVVNDHRKDTSSTSGMNRTVQTSELLKQRINVCVPKRIESMNFAIKSKDFPNFARITMQDSNQFHAVCLDTYPPCVYLNDISHKIIRFIHQYNEYKKETTAAYTFDAGPNACLYVEEKNVAELIAFIDHVFPN
;
A
#
# COMPACT_ATOMS: atom_id res chain seq x y z
N MET A 1 -11.57 -20.84 8.14
CA MET A 1 -11.62 -19.38 7.86
C MET A 1 -11.00 -19.12 6.50
N GLY A 2 -11.50 -18.13 5.76
CA GLY A 2 -11.03 -17.77 4.41
C GLY A 2 -9.75 -16.93 4.42
N SER A 3 -9.61 -15.98 3.49
CA SER A 3 -8.47 -15.06 3.45
C SER A 3 -8.50 -14.06 4.62
N GLY A 4 -7.37 -13.86 5.30
CA GLY A 4 -7.27 -12.94 6.45
C GLY A 4 -7.63 -11.48 6.11
N SER A 5 -7.25 -11.00 4.91
CA SER A 5 -7.59 -9.63 4.49
C SER A 5 -9.08 -9.39 4.25
N ALA A 6 -9.87 -10.45 4.06
CA ALA A 6 -11.30 -10.35 3.78
C ALA A 6 -12.08 -9.70 4.93
N CYS A 7 -11.59 -9.76 6.17
CA CYS A 7 -12.22 -9.10 7.31
C CYS A 7 -12.34 -7.59 7.12
N ARG A 8 -11.42 -6.97 6.36
CA ARG A 8 -11.43 -5.52 6.14
C ARG A 8 -12.48 -5.08 5.12
N SER A 9 -13.02 -5.99 4.32
CA SER A 9 -14.05 -5.69 3.33
C SER A 9 -15.47 -5.72 3.91
N ILE A 10 -15.62 -5.99 5.22
CA ILE A 10 -16.92 -6.02 5.91
C ILE A 10 -17.46 -4.59 6.15
N TYR A 11 -16.57 -3.59 6.20
CA TYR A 11 -16.92 -2.19 6.43
C TYR A 11 -16.55 -1.32 5.22
N GLY A 12 -17.31 -0.25 5.00
CA GLY A 12 -16.95 0.81 4.03
C GLY A 12 -15.89 1.77 4.58
N GLY A 13 -15.32 2.58 3.69
CA GLY A 13 -14.35 3.63 4.04
C GLY A 13 -12.96 3.10 4.40
N PHE A 14 -12.40 3.63 5.48
CA PHE A 14 -11.07 3.26 5.97
C PHE A 14 -11.20 2.22 7.08
N VAL A 15 -10.52 1.10 6.94
CA VAL A 15 -10.68 -0.06 7.83
C VAL A 15 -9.33 -0.56 8.31
N GLN A 16 -9.21 -0.76 9.63
CA GLN A 16 -8.03 -1.33 10.27
C GLN A 16 -8.33 -2.76 10.72
N TRP A 17 -7.48 -3.73 10.34
CA TRP A 17 -7.45 -5.03 11.01
C TRP A 17 -6.56 -4.94 12.25
N LYS A 18 -7.14 -5.18 13.44
CA LYS A 18 -6.39 -5.35 14.68
C LYS A 18 -5.76 -6.73 14.69
N MET A 19 -4.44 -6.81 14.94
CA MET A 19 -3.74 -8.10 14.97
C MET A 19 -4.23 -9.01 16.09
N GLY A 20 -4.70 -8.44 17.20
CA GLY A 20 -5.00 -9.18 18.43
C GLY A 20 -3.74 -9.57 19.20
N LYS A 21 -3.93 -10.01 20.44
CA LYS A 21 -2.92 -10.52 21.37
C LYS A 21 -3.32 -11.87 21.95
N GLU A 22 -4.61 -12.24 21.87
CA GLU A 22 -5.06 -13.54 22.37
C GLU A 22 -4.66 -14.67 21.43
N VAL A 23 -4.16 -15.77 22.01
CA VAL A 23 -3.92 -17.03 21.27
C VAL A 23 -5.21 -17.57 20.64
N SER A 24 -6.37 -17.26 21.25
CA SER A 24 -7.68 -17.64 20.73
C SER A 24 -8.03 -16.96 19.40
N GLY A 25 -7.37 -15.84 19.07
CA GLY A 25 -7.66 -15.01 17.90
C GLY A 25 -8.94 -14.17 18.00
N ARG A 26 -9.67 -14.21 19.13
CA ARG A 26 -10.95 -13.49 19.29
C ARG A 26 -10.82 -11.97 19.23
N ASP A 27 -9.65 -11.44 19.53
CA ASP A 27 -9.36 -10.01 19.46
C ASP A 27 -8.66 -9.59 18.14
N SER A 28 -8.60 -10.51 17.16
CA SER A 28 -8.11 -10.25 15.80
C SER A 28 -9.26 -9.96 14.85
N PHE A 29 -9.71 -8.70 14.78
CA PHE A 29 -10.88 -8.30 14.00
C PHE A 29 -10.71 -6.94 13.31
N ALA A 30 -11.56 -6.68 12.32
CA ALA A 30 -11.59 -5.39 11.62
C ALA A 30 -12.39 -4.35 12.41
N ILE A 31 -11.91 -3.11 12.40
CA ILE A 31 -12.64 -1.94 12.89
C ILE A 31 -12.67 -0.87 11.80
N GLN A 32 -13.80 -0.16 11.70
CA GLN A 32 -13.88 1.03 10.84
C GLN A 32 -13.13 2.18 11.53
N VAL A 33 -12.16 2.77 10.82
CA VAL A 33 -11.40 3.96 11.27
C VAL A 33 -12.16 5.23 10.93
N ALA A 34 -12.73 5.27 9.72
CA ALA A 34 -13.61 6.32 9.22
C ALA A 34 -14.51 5.75 8.11
N ASN A 35 -15.73 6.26 7.98
CA ASN A 35 -16.68 5.78 6.97
C ASN A 35 -16.32 6.29 5.56
N GLU A 36 -17.01 5.78 4.54
CA GLU A 36 -16.80 6.12 3.13
C GLU A 36 -17.11 7.59 2.79
N HIS A 37 -17.95 8.26 3.58
CA HIS A 37 -18.27 9.67 3.42
C HIS A 37 -17.23 10.60 4.06
N HIS A 38 -16.27 10.04 4.80
CA HIS A 38 -15.29 10.83 5.54
C HIS A 38 -14.39 11.64 4.61
N TRP A 39 -13.87 11.05 3.53
CA TRP A 39 -12.90 11.70 2.63
C TRP A 39 -13.37 11.64 1.17
N PRO A 40 -14.41 12.40 0.80
CA PRO A 40 -15.07 12.29 -0.50
C PRO A 40 -14.20 12.76 -1.67
N GLU A 41 -13.11 13.49 -1.41
CA GLU A 41 -12.16 13.94 -2.43
C GLU A 41 -11.10 12.88 -2.75
N LEU A 42 -10.91 11.85 -1.92
CA LEU A 42 -9.90 10.83 -2.17
C LEU A 42 -10.30 9.94 -3.35
N ARG A 43 -9.37 9.70 -4.27
CA ARG A 43 -9.56 8.88 -5.46
C ARG A 43 -8.49 7.79 -5.52
N ILE A 44 -8.85 6.67 -6.13
CA ILE A 44 -7.99 5.50 -6.32
C ILE A 44 -7.90 5.23 -7.82
N LEU A 45 -6.69 5.14 -8.36
CA LEU A 45 -6.44 4.75 -9.75
C LEU A 45 -5.65 3.45 -9.74
N ILE A 46 -6.06 2.46 -10.54
CA ILE A 46 -5.33 1.19 -10.66
C ILE A 46 -4.66 1.14 -12.03
N LEU A 47 -3.33 1.17 -12.04
CA LEU A 47 -2.53 0.96 -13.25
C LEU A 47 -2.23 -0.53 -13.38
N VAL A 48 -2.92 -1.16 -14.32
CA VAL A 48 -2.72 -2.58 -14.64
C VAL A 48 -1.53 -2.70 -15.58
N VAL A 49 -0.47 -3.34 -15.10
CA VAL A 49 0.75 -3.60 -15.88
C VAL A 49 0.74 -5.04 -16.33
N ASN A 50 1.11 -5.27 -17.59
CA ASN A 50 1.04 -6.58 -18.25
C ASN A 50 1.57 -7.71 -17.33
N ASP A 51 0.64 -8.59 -16.95
CA ASP A 51 0.75 -9.51 -15.82
C ASP A 51 1.24 -10.86 -16.33
N HIS A 52 2.55 -11.00 -16.54
CA HIS A 52 3.15 -12.33 -16.55
C HIS A 52 2.87 -12.98 -15.19
N ARG A 53 2.40 -14.24 -15.20
CA ARG A 53 1.97 -14.97 -13.99
C ARG A 53 2.90 -14.71 -12.81
N LYS A 54 2.32 -14.39 -11.65
CA LYS A 54 3.05 -14.29 -10.37
C LYS A 54 3.91 -15.53 -10.14
N ASP A 55 5.22 -15.36 -10.05
CA ASP A 55 6.16 -16.45 -9.76
C ASP A 55 5.97 -17.02 -8.35
N THR A 56 5.48 -16.21 -7.39
CA THR A 56 5.24 -16.62 -6.00
C THR A 56 3.84 -16.18 -5.55
N SER A 57 3.06 -17.10 -4.99
CA SER A 57 1.77 -16.76 -4.36
C SER A 57 1.98 -16.02 -3.04
N SER A 58 1.05 -15.11 -2.69
CA SER A 58 1.16 -14.32 -1.45
C SER A 58 1.27 -15.19 -0.20
N THR A 59 0.55 -16.31 -0.13
CA THR A 59 0.57 -17.23 1.02
C THR A 59 1.92 -17.93 1.17
N SER A 60 2.49 -18.43 0.07
CA SER A 60 3.82 -19.04 0.09
C SER A 60 4.89 -17.99 0.43
N GLY A 61 4.81 -16.82 -0.21
CA GLY A 61 5.75 -15.72 0.00
C GLY A 61 5.75 -15.25 1.45
N MET A 62 4.58 -14.94 2.03
CA MET A 62 4.51 -14.44 3.41
C MET A 62 5.06 -15.45 4.43
N ASN A 63 4.78 -16.75 4.26
CA ASN A 63 5.29 -17.78 5.17
C ASN A 63 6.82 -17.88 5.09
N ARG A 64 7.39 -17.83 3.89
CA ARG A 64 8.84 -17.81 3.68
C ARG A 64 9.47 -16.55 4.27
N THR A 65 8.86 -15.38 4.07
CA THR A 65 9.31 -14.11 4.64
C THR A 65 9.36 -14.18 6.17
N VAL A 66 8.34 -14.75 6.81
CA VAL A 66 8.34 -14.96 8.27
C VAL A 66 9.52 -15.82 8.74
N GLN A 67 9.86 -16.85 7.96
CA GLN A 67 10.94 -17.78 8.32
C GLN A 67 12.35 -17.23 8.07
N THR A 68 12.52 -16.37 7.06
CA THR A 68 13.85 -16.09 6.49
C THR A 68 14.25 -14.61 6.48
N SER A 69 13.31 -13.66 6.49
CA SER A 69 13.66 -12.24 6.48
C SER A 69 13.99 -11.75 7.89
N GLU A 70 15.20 -11.21 8.07
CA GLU A 70 15.60 -10.54 9.30
C GLU A 70 14.93 -9.17 9.44
N LEU A 71 14.73 -8.46 8.31
CA LEU A 71 14.10 -7.14 8.28
C LEU A 71 12.63 -7.18 8.70
N LEU A 72 11.93 -8.30 8.51
CA LEU A 72 10.52 -8.44 8.92
C LEU A 72 10.37 -8.18 10.42
N LYS A 73 11.30 -8.63 11.26
CA LYS A 73 11.24 -8.46 12.72
C LYS A 73 11.18 -6.99 13.10
N GLN A 74 12.02 -6.17 12.47
CA GLN A 74 12.01 -4.72 12.69
C GLN A 74 10.71 -4.07 12.18
N ARG A 75 10.23 -4.52 11.02
CA ARG A 75 8.96 -4.03 10.44
C ARG A 75 7.79 -4.25 11.40
N ILE A 76 7.60 -5.46 11.91
CA ILE A 76 6.43 -5.80 12.74
C ILE A 76 6.51 -5.23 14.16
N ASN A 77 7.71 -5.17 14.76
CA ASN A 77 7.87 -4.75 16.15
C ASN A 77 7.95 -3.22 16.31
N VAL A 78 8.45 -2.51 15.29
CA VAL A 78 8.74 -1.07 15.41
C VAL A 78 8.00 -0.23 14.37
N CYS A 79 8.09 -0.60 13.10
CA CYS A 79 7.61 0.28 12.03
C CYS A 79 6.08 0.28 11.92
N VAL A 80 5.46 -0.90 11.86
CA VAL A 80 4.01 -1.04 11.67
C VAL A 80 3.20 -0.41 12.80
N PRO A 81 3.50 -0.62 14.10
CA PRO A 81 2.76 0.03 15.19
C PRO A 81 2.75 1.56 15.08
N LYS A 82 3.92 2.18 14.83
CA LYS A 82 4.06 3.64 14.67
C LYS A 82 3.32 4.16 13.43
N ARG A 83 3.38 3.41 12.32
CA ARG A 83 2.70 3.77 11.07
C ARG A 83 1.19 3.67 11.19
N ILE A 84 0.66 2.68 11.94
CA ILE A 84 -0.77 2.58 12.21
C ILE A 84 -1.28 3.83 12.94
N GLU A 85 -0.58 4.28 13.99
CA GLU A 85 -0.96 5.48 14.71
C GLU A 85 -0.92 6.72 13.80
N SER A 86 0.17 6.88 13.06
CA SER A 86 0.36 8.01 12.14
C SER A 86 -0.65 8.01 10.99
N MET A 87 -0.97 6.84 10.43
CA MET A 87 -1.93 6.68 9.35
C MET A 87 -3.35 6.96 9.84
N ASN A 88 -3.72 6.45 11.02
CA ASN A 88 -5.01 6.73 11.62
C ASN A 88 -5.19 8.24 11.90
N PHE A 89 -4.13 8.92 12.32
CA PHE A 89 -4.13 10.38 12.46
C PHE A 89 -4.35 11.05 11.11
N ALA A 90 -3.53 10.73 10.09
CA ALA A 90 -3.60 11.32 8.77
C ALA A 90 -4.97 11.12 8.10
N ILE A 91 -5.58 9.94 8.24
CA ILE A 91 -6.94 9.66 7.76
C ILE A 91 -7.94 10.56 8.47
N LYS A 92 -7.93 10.62 9.81
CA LYS A 92 -8.90 11.41 10.58
C LYS A 92 -8.78 12.91 10.31
N SER A 93 -7.57 13.41 10.09
CA SER A 93 -7.30 14.82 9.79
C SER A 93 -7.36 15.16 8.30
N LYS A 94 -7.62 14.19 7.41
CA LYS A 94 -7.53 14.35 5.94
C LYS A 94 -6.21 14.95 5.47
N ASP A 95 -5.11 14.59 6.13
CA ASP A 95 -3.78 15.05 5.79
C ASP A 95 -3.22 14.20 4.64
N PHE A 96 -3.54 14.61 3.41
CA PHE A 96 -3.11 13.89 2.21
C PHE A 96 -1.59 13.73 2.13
N PRO A 97 -0.75 14.78 2.34
CA PRO A 97 0.70 14.63 2.29
C PRO A 97 1.24 13.56 3.25
N ASN A 98 0.77 13.51 4.50
CA ASN A 98 1.20 12.47 5.44
C ASN A 98 0.64 11.10 5.08
N PHE A 99 -0.63 11.00 4.69
CA PHE A 99 -1.25 9.77 4.21
C PHE A 99 -0.45 9.17 3.04
N ALA A 100 -0.14 9.99 2.04
CA ALA A 100 0.59 9.62 0.84
C ALA A 100 2.02 9.14 1.16
N ARG A 101 2.73 9.90 2.00
CA ARG A 101 4.09 9.54 2.44
C ARG A 101 4.11 8.20 3.17
N ILE A 102 3.21 7.97 4.12
CA ILE A 102 3.15 6.71 4.89
C ILE A 102 2.80 5.55 3.97
N THR A 103 1.83 5.75 3.05
CA THR A 103 1.43 4.75 2.05
C THR A 103 2.61 4.30 1.20
N MET A 104 3.35 5.24 0.60
CA MET A 104 4.53 4.92 -0.22
C MET A 104 5.65 4.26 0.61
N GLN A 105 5.92 4.76 1.81
CA GLN A 105 6.94 4.18 2.70
C GLN A 105 6.60 2.76 3.16
N ASP A 106 5.32 2.46 3.37
CA ASP A 106 4.88 1.12 3.78
C ASP A 106 4.89 0.12 2.63
N SER A 107 4.46 0.55 1.44
CA SER A 107 4.63 -0.21 0.20
C SER A 107 6.11 -0.57 -0.03
N ASN A 108 7.00 0.42 0.05
CA ASN A 108 8.43 0.19 -0.16
C ASN A 108 9.04 -0.76 0.87
N GLN A 109 8.67 -0.61 2.15
CA GLN A 109 9.20 -1.49 3.19
C GLN A 109 8.65 -2.91 3.09
N PHE A 110 7.40 -3.09 2.65
CA PHE A 110 6.85 -4.40 2.35
C PHE A 110 7.70 -5.11 1.28
N HIS A 111 7.94 -4.46 0.14
CA HIS A 111 8.76 -5.03 -0.95
C HIS A 111 10.24 -5.21 -0.56
N ALA A 112 10.79 -4.35 0.30
CA ALA A 112 12.14 -4.54 0.84
C ALA A 112 12.25 -5.82 1.69
N VAL A 113 11.24 -6.12 2.51
CA VAL A 113 11.17 -7.35 3.30
C VAL A 113 10.95 -8.58 2.41
N CYS A 114 10.20 -8.44 1.31
CA CYS A 114 10.10 -9.49 0.30
C CYS A 114 11.44 -9.77 -0.41
N LEU A 115 12.24 -8.74 -0.65
CA LEU A 115 13.58 -8.88 -1.23
C LEU A 115 14.59 -9.50 -0.25
N ASP A 116 14.45 -9.23 1.05
CA ASP A 116 15.25 -9.83 2.15
C ASP A 116 14.89 -11.30 2.45
N THR A 117 13.79 -11.81 1.89
CA THR A 117 13.39 -13.21 2.01
C THR A 117 14.35 -14.14 1.25
N TYR A 118 14.53 -15.40 1.67
CA TYR A 118 15.38 -16.38 0.95
C TYR A 118 14.65 -17.69 0.59
N PRO A 119 14.57 -18.08 -0.71
CA PRO A 119 14.84 -17.26 -1.89
C PRO A 119 13.92 -16.04 -1.97
N PRO A 120 14.37 -14.93 -2.60
CA PRO A 120 13.66 -13.66 -2.61
C PRO A 120 12.30 -13.75 -3.28
N CYS A 121 11.36 -12.95 -2.77
CA CYS A 121 10.06 -12.75 -3.39
C CYS A 121 10.11 -11.41 -4.14
N VAL A 122 10.10 -11.44 -5.47
CA VAL A 122 10.14 -10.24 -6.31
C VAL A 122 8.78 -10.05 -6.97
N TYR A 123 8.07 -8.99 -6.59
CA TYR A 123 6.76 -8.65 -7.14
C TYR A 123 6.78 -7.44 -8.06
N LEU A 124 7.70 -6.50 -7.82
CA LEU A 124 7.85 -5.30 -8.63
C LEU A 124 8.71 -5.61 -9.85
N ASN A 125 8.29 -5.09 -11.00
CA ASN A 125 9.06 -5.17 -12.23
C ASN A 125 9.57 -3.77 -12.65
N ASP A 126 10.21 -3.70 -13.81
CA ASP A 126 10.76 -2.44 -14.34
C ASP A 126 9.69 -1.36 -14.51
N ILE A 127 8.46 -1.73 -14.89
CA ILE A 127 7.37 -0.77 -15.03
C ILE A 127 6.91 -0.28 -13.66
N SER A 128 6.79 -1.16 -12.66
CA SER A 128 6.52 -0.76 -11.27
C SER A 128 7.53 0.29 -10.79
N HIS A 129 8.83 0.07 -11.06
CA HIS A 129 9.88 1.03 -10.72
C HIS A 129 9.83 2.32 -11.54
N LYS A 130 9.42 2.27 -12.81
CA LYS A 130 9.16 3.48 -13.61
C LYS A 130 8.01 4.30 -13.02
N ILE A 131 6.92 3.66 -12.60
CA ILE A 131 5.79 4.33 -11.94
C ILE A 131 6.24 4.98 -10.63
N ILE A 132 7.03 4.29 -9.80
CA ILE A 132 7.59 4.87 -8.56
C ILE A 132 8.37 6.14 -8.84
N ARG A 133 9.28 6.13 -9.83
CA ARG A 133 10.06 7.31 -10.22
C ARG A 133 9.16 8.44 -10.72
N PHE A 134 8.20 8.11 -11.58
CA PHE A 134 7.24 9.05 -12.13
C PHE A 134 6.45 9.78 -11.04
N ILE A 135 5.90 9.06 -10.05
CA ILE A 135 5.12 9.69 -8.97
C ILE A 135 5.98 10.62 -8.12
N HIS A 136 7.25 10.27 -7.84
CA HIS A 136 8.17 11.17 -7.16
C HIS A 136 8.47 12.44 -7.98
N GLN A 137 8.72 12.30 -9.28
CA GLN A 137 8.94 13.44 -10.19
C GLN A 137 7.68 14.33 -10.30
N TYR A 138 6.50 13.73 -10.35
CA TYR A 138 5.22 14.45 -10.37
C TYR A 138 5.04 15.26 -9.08
N ASN A 139 5.28 14.66 -7.91
CA ASN A 139 5.20 15.37 -6.63
C ASN A 139 6.24 16.50 -6.53
N GLU A 140 7.46 16.29 -7.07
CA GLU A 140 8.49 17.33 -7.14
C GLU A 140 8.06 18.51 -8.03
N TYR A 141 7.51 18.23 -9.22
CA TYR A 141 6.93 19.23 -10.11
C TYR A 141 5.81 20.04 -9.43
N LYS A 142 4.93 19.37 -8.69
CA LYS A 142 3.85 20.00 -7.92
C LYS A 142 4.34 20.75 -6.68
N LYS A 143 5.59 20.55 -6.27
CA LYS A 143 6.19 21.08 -5.02
C LYS A 143 5.40 20.67 -3.76
N GLU A 144 4.63 19.58 -3.86
CA GLU A 144 3.77 19.05 -2.82
C GLU A 144 3.52 17.56 -3.09
N THR A 145 3.36 16.75 -2.04
CA THR A 145 2.97 15.34 -2.18
C THR A 145 1.48 15.26 -2.51
N THR A 146 1.16 15.14 -3.80
CA THR A 146 -0.21 15.17 -4.34
C THR A 146 -0.67 13.84 -4.95
N ALA A 147 0.26 12.91 -5.13
CA ALA A 147 -0.02 11.52 -5.50
C ALA A 147 0.81 10.54 -4.66
N ALA A 148 0.26 9.36 -4.41
CA ALA A 148 0.93 8.26 -3.71
C ALA A 148 0.80 6.97 -4.52
N TYR A 149 1.80 6.10 -4.45
CA TYR A 149 1.70 4.73 -4.95
C TYR A 149 1.69 3.72 -3.80
N THR A 150 1.06 2.58 -4.03
CA THR A 150 1.24 1.36 -3.26
C THR A 150 1.14 0.15 -4.17
N PHE A 151 1.85 -0.91 -3.82
CA PHE A 151 1.90 -2.16 -4.56
C PHE A 151 1.65 -3.32 -3.60
N ASP A 152 0.71 -4.20 -3.96
CA ASP A 152 0.48 -5.46 -3.26
C ASP A 152 1.47 -6.54 -3.76
N ALA A 153 1.14 -7.81 -3.59
CA ALA A 153 1.91 -8.94 -4.12
C ALA A 153 1.75 -9.08 -5.64
N GLY A 154 2.18 -8.08 -6.41
CA GLY A 154 2.17 -8.05 -7.88
C GLY A 154 2.64 -6.70 -8.44
N PRO A 155 2.79 -6.57 -9.76
CA PRO A 155 3.39 -5.38 -10.37
C PRO A 155 2.43 -4.19 -10.48
N ASN A 156 1.12 -4.40 -10.35
CA ASN A 156 0.08 -3.37 -10.51
C ASN A 156 0.24 -2.25 -9.48
N ALA A 157 0.22 -1.01 -9.95
CA ALA A 157 0.26 0.15 -9.08
C ALA A 157 -1.15 0.58 -8.69
N CYS A 158 -1.41 0.68 -7.39
CA CYS A 158 -2.55 1.41 -6.85
C CYS A 158 -2.09 2.82 -6.50
N LEU A 159 -2.70 3.82 -7.12
CA LEU A 159 -2.41 5.22 -6.88
C LEU A 159 -3.51 5.84 -6.03
N TYR A 160 -3.11 6.63 -5.03
CA TYR A 160 -4.00 7.53 -4.31
C TYR A 160 -3.72 8.97 -4.73
N VAL A 161 -4.78 9.73 -4.93
CA VAL A 161 -4.73 11.13 -5.38
C VAL A 161 -6.02 11.83 -4.94
N GLU A 162 -5.98 13.14 -4.67
CA GLU A 162 -7.21 13.92 -4.46
C GLU A 162 -7.85 14.30 -5.80
N GLU A 163 -9.18 14.35 -5.85
CA GLU A 163 -9.99 14.60 -7.05
C GLU A 163 -9.48 15.77 -7.91
N LYS A 164 -9.09 16.88 -7.27
CA LYS A 164 -8.56 18.08 -7.92
C LYS A 164 -7.32 17.82 -8.80
N ASN A 165 -6.56 16.75 -8.54
CA ASN A 165 -5.32 16.41 -9.22
C ASN A 165 -5.48 15.21 -10.19
N VAL A 166 -6.65 14.57 -10.26
CA VAL A 166 -6.85 13.34 -11.05
C VAL A 166 -6.63 13.57 -12.55
N ALA A 167 -7.28 14.59 -13.12
CA ALA A 167 -7.24 14.83 -14.56
C ALA A 167 -5.81 15.13 -15.04
N GLU A 168 -5.08 15.94 -14.28
CA GLU A 168 -3.69 16.25 -14.56
C GLU A 168 -2.80 15.01 -14.44
N LEU A 169 -2.94 14.24 -13.36
CA LEU A 169 -2.15 13.02 -13.15
C LEU A 169 -2.37 12.00 -14.27
N ILE A 170 -3.62 11.78 -14.72
CA ILE A 170 -3.94 10.89 -15.84
C ILE A 170 -3.27 11.37 -17.13
N ALA A 171 -3.35 12.68 -17.44
CA ALA A 171 -2.72 13.23 -18.64
C ALA A 171 -1.19 13.02 -18.64
N PHE A 172 -0.53 13.17 -17.49
CA PHE A 172 0.90 12.86 -17.37
C PHE A 172 1.19 11.36 -17.50
N ILE A 173 0.34 10.49 -16.94
CA ILE A 173 0.48 9.03 -17.07
C ILE A 173 0.37 8.62 -18.54
N ASP A 174 -0.65 9.09 -19.26
CA ASP A 174 -0.87 8.76 -20.67
C ASP A 174 0.30 9.24 -21.56
N HIS A 175 0.92 10.36 -21.20
CA HIS A 175 2.10 10.87 -21.89
C HIS A 175 3.35 10.01 -21.66
N VAL A 176 3.57 9.55 -20.42
CA VAL A 176 4.79 8.81 -20.03
C VAL A 176 4.69 7.31 -20.35
N PHE A 177 3.48 6.76 -20.29
CA PHE A 177 3.17 5.36 -20.54
C PHE A 177 2.12 5.24 -21.65
N PRO A 178 2.45 5.64 -22.90
CA PRO A 178 1.52 5.49 -24.01
C PRO A 178 1.23 4.00 -24.25
N ASN A 179 -0.03 3.69 -24.52
CA ASN A 179 -0.48 2.35 -24.91
C ASN A 179 0.19 1.86 -26.19
#